data_AF-A0A090TWB7-F1
#
_entry.id   AF-A0A090TWB7-F1
#
_cell.length_a   1.000
_cell.length_b   1.000
_cell.length_c   1.000
_cell.angle_alpha   90.00
_cell.angle_beta   90.00
_cell.angle_gamma   90.00
#
_symmetry.space_group_name_H-M   'P 1'
#
loop_
_entity.id
_entity.type
_entity.pdbx_description
1 polymer ?
#
loop_
_entity_poly.entity_id
_entity_poly.type
_entity_poly.pdbx_seq_one_letter_code
_entity_poly.pdbx_strand_id
1 'polypeptide(L)'
;MNKGTFAVQFSGAWLAGFLESWIAPTTGGKWGSADLPAGNYGSWGGTLLAIPAQSKNKEAAYKLMEFLAKNETPVLYEFKENAAFPGLVKTYDEPMFDEPMPFLGGEKARRQWATIAQNIKPITPYKADNIARAVILEQALPAVVEDGKDVEEALRDAEKLIKRRMRNL
;
A
#
# COMPACT_ATOMS: atom_id res chain seq x y z
N MET A 1 -12.41 -9.15 -10.14
CA MET A 1 -11.13 -9.62 -10.70
C MET A 1 -11.39 -10.60 -11.84
N ASN A 2 -11.64 -11.90 -11.60
CA ASN A 2 -11.78 -12.91 -12.66
C ASN A 2 -12.87 -12.64 -13.73
N LYS A 3 -13.97 -12.00 -13.33
CA LYS A 3 -15.12 -11.73 -14.23
C LYS A 3 -14.96 -10.44 -15.06
N GLY A 4 -13.91 -9.65 -14.85
CA GLY A 4 -13.69 -8.40 -15.58
C GLY A 4 -14.75 -7.31 -15.34
N THR A 5 -15.45 -7.32 -14.20
CA THR A 5 -16.51 -6.35 -13.88
C THR A 5 -15.99 -4.95 -13.51
N PHE A 6 -14.68 -4.79 -13.39
CA PHE A 6 -13.99 -3.52 -13.23
C PHE A 6 -12.68 -3.56 -14.03
N ALA A 7 -12.28 -2.41 -14.57
CA ALA A 7 -11.12 -2.28 -15.44
C ALA A 7 -9.86 -1.77 -14.73
N VAL A 8 -10.01 -1.12 -13.57
CA VAL A 8 -8.92 -0.48 -12.83
C VAL A 8 -9.03 -0.84 -11.35
N GLN A 9 -7.88 -1.09 -10.72
CA GLN A 9 -7.76 -1.29 -9.28
C GLN A 9 -6.57 -0.50 -8.76
N PHE A 10 -6.83 0.48 -7.92
CA PHE A 10 -5.76 1.13 -7.15
C PHE A 10 -5.27 0.16 -6.07
N SER A 11 -3.97 -0.01 -5.90
CA SER A 11 -3.40 -0.87 -4.86
C SER A 11 -1.92 -0.57 -4.61
N GLY A 12 -1.35 -1.23 -3.60
CA GLY A 12 0.09 -1.34 -3.48
C GLY A 12 0.64 -2.40 -4.42
N ALA A 13 1.96 -2.35 -4.68
CA ALA A 13 2.67 -3.26 -5.59
C ALA A 13 2.48 -4.75 -5.26
N TRP A 14 2.23 -5.08 -3.99
CA TRP A 14 1.97 -6.44 -3.50
C TRP A 14 0.77 -7.11 -4.18
N LEU A 15 -0.22 -6.34 -4.67
CA LEU A 15 -1.42 -6.91 -5.28
C LEU A 15 -1.09 -7.72 -6.54
N ALA A 16 -0.08 -7.32 -7.32
CA ALA A 16 0.27 -8.01 -8.56
C ALA A 16 0.60 -9.50 -8.30
N GLY A 17 1.40 -9.77 -7.27
CA GLY A 17 1.72 -11.15 -6.89
C GLY A 17 0.52 -11.92 -6.34
N PHE A 18 -0.42 -11.25 -5.65
CA PHE A 18 -1.65 -11.91 -5.18
C PHE A 18 -2.62 -12.23 -6.32
N LEU A 19 -2.71 -11.36 -7.34
CA LEU A 19 -3.44 -11.62 -8.57
C LEU A 19 -2.88 -12.83 -9.30
N GLU A 20 -1.56 -12.88 -9.45
CA GLU A 20 -0.85 -13.98 -10.11
C GLU A 20 -0.99 -15.31 -9.36
N SER A 21 -0.96 -15.29 -8.03
CA SER A 21 -0.97 -16.51 -7.21
C SER A 21 -2.36 -17.07 -6.93
N TRP A 22 -3.25 -16.31 -6.28
CA TRP A 22 -4.50 -16.87 -5.71
C TRP A 22 -5.76 -16.04 -5.94
N ILE A 23 -5.68 -14.74 -6.25
CA ILE A 23 -6.87 -13.90 -6.48
C ILE A 23 -7.44 -14.11 -7.89
N ALA A 24 -6.58 -14.08 -8.93
CA ALA A 24 -7.02 -14.14 -10.32
C ALA A 24 -5.99 -14.78 -11.28
N PRO A 25 -5.45 -15.97 -10.96
CA PRO A 25 -4.35 -16.58 -11.73
C PRO A 25 -4.71 -16.81 -13.21
N THR A 26 -5.98 -17.00 -13.54
CA THR A 26 -6.47 -17.24 -14.91
C THR A 26 -6.55 -15.98 -15.78
N THR A 27 -6.18 -14.82 -15.22
CA THR A 27 -6.21 -13.52 -15.92
C THR A 27 -4.82 -13.02 -16.32
N GLY A 28 -3.79 -13.87 -16.23
CA GLY A 28 -2.43 -13.52 -16.64
C GLY A 28 -2.35 -12.98 -18.07
N GLY A 29 -1.54 -11.94 -18.24
CA GLY A 29 -1.36 -11.23 -19.51
C GLY A 29 -2.48 -10.25 -19.86
N LYS A 30 -3.56 -10.17 -19.05
CA LYS A 30 -4.68 -9.22 -19.26
C LYS A 30 -4.58 -7.98 -18.37
N TRP A 31 -3.67 -7.99 -17.41
CA TRP A 31 -3.40 -6.86 -16.52
C TRP A 31 -2.18 -6.08 -17.02
N GLY A 32 -2.13 -4.80 -16.67
CA GLY A 32 -0.97 -3.93 -16.83
C GLY A 32 -0.78 -3.08 -15.57
N SER A 33 0.35 -2.38 -15.49
CA SER A 33 0.69 -1.45 -14.43
C SER A 33 0.71 -0.02 -14.97
N ALA A 34 0.18 0.92 -14.19
CA ALA A 34 0.13 2.33 -14.57
C ALA A 34 0.35 3.22 -13.35
N ASP A 35 0.87 4.42 -13.59
CA ASP A 35 0.99 5.44 -12.55
C ASP A 35 -0.41 5.92 -12.11
N LEU A 36 -0.49 6.47 -10.89
CA LEU A 36 -1.72 7.13 -10.45
C LEU A 36 -2.05 8.34 -11.34
N PRO A 37 -3.34 8.64 -11.56
CA PRO A 37 -3.74 9.78 -12.37
C PRO A 37 -3.20 11.11 -11.82
N ALA A 38 -3.10 12.10 -12.70
CA ALA A 38 -2.63 13.45 -12.41
C ALA A 38 -1.19 13.53 -11.86
N GLY A 39 -0.34 12.54 -12.17
CA GLY A 39 1.08 12.53 -11.77
C GLY A 39 1.28 12.36 -10.26
N ASN A 40 0.32 11.72 -9.60
CA ASN A 40 0.41 11.46 -8.16
C ASN A 40 1.26 10.22 -7.86
N TYR A 41 1.88 10.23 -6.69
CA TYR A 41 2.53 9.05 -6.12
C TYR A 41 1.96 8.81 -4.73
N GLY A 42 1.64 7.56 -4.42
CA GLY A 42 1.04 7.20 -3.14
C GLY A 42 1.43 5.81 -2.71
N SER A 43 1.40 5.58 -1.40
CA SER A 43 1.55 4.27 -0.78
C SER A 43 0.20 3.77 -0.29
N TRP A 44 -0.05 2.47 -0.41
CA TRP A 44 -1.13 1.81 0.32
C TRP A 44 -0.63 0.52 0.98
N GLY A 45 -0.68 0.52 2.31
CA GLY A 45 -0.24 -0.60 3.14
C GLY A 45 1.21 -0.48 3.55
N GLY A 46 1.90 -1.61 3.59
CA GLY A 46 3.23 -1.74 4.21
C GLY A 46 3.13 -2.30 5.63
N THR A 47 4.11 -3.13 5.99
CA THR A 47 4.18 -3.78 7.30
C THR A 47 5.41 -3.29 8.04
N LEU A 48 5.26 -3.06 9.34
CA LEU A 48 6.35 -2.69 10.23
C LEU A 48 6.55 -3.83 11.24
N LEU A 49 7.81 -4.11 11.54
CA LEU A 49 8.18 -4.98 12.65
C LEU A 49 8.29 -4.13 13.92
N ALA A 50 7.75 -4.61 15.03
CA ALA A 50 7.79 -3.92 16.33
C ALA A 50 8.15 -4.89 17.45
N ILE A 51 8.90 -4.40 18.44
CA ILE A 51 9.22 -5.16 19.66
C ILE A 51 8.24 -4.75 20.75
N PRO A 52 7.37 -5.66 21.25
CA PRO A 52 6.49 -5.35 22.35
C PRO A 52 7.28 -4.94 23.61
N ALA A 53 6.77 -3.96 24.36
CA ALA A 53 7.43 -3.44 25.56
C ALA A 53 7.73 -4.54 26.61
N GLN A 54 6.86 -5.55 26.69
CA GLN A 54 6.96 -6.70 27.59
C GLN A 54 7.97 -7.78 27.16
N SER A 55 8.63 -7.62 26.01
CA SER A 55 9.62 -8.61 25.54
C SER A 55 10.76 -8.77 26.55
N LYS A 56 11.10 -10.02 26.86
CA LYS A 56 12.24 -10.39 27.71
C LYS A 56 13.57 -10.47 26.95
N ASN A 57 13.53 -10.42 25.60
CA ASN A 57 14.68 -10.62 24.72
C ASN A 57 14.78 -9.48 23.69
N LYS A 58 14.82 -8.22 24.14
CA LYS A 58 14.73 -7.04 23.27
C LYS A 58 15.92 -6.93 22.32
N GLU A 59 17.12 -7.24 22.79
CA GLU A 59 18.36 -7.17 22.03
C GLU A 59 18.39 -8.20 20.92
N ALA A 60 17.99 -9.45 21.22
CA ALA A 60 17.90 -10.51 20.22
C ALA A 60 16.80 -10.23 19.18
N ALA A 61 15.64 -9.75 19.63
CA ALA A 61 14.55 -9.35 18.74
C ALA A 61 14.98 -8.19 17.81
N TYR A 62 15.71 -7.20 18.33
CA TYR A 62 16.24 -6.10 17.54
C TYR A 62 17.23 -6.58 16.48
N LYS A 63 18.16 -7.47 16.84
CA LYS A 63 19.11 -8.06 15.88
C LYS A 63 18.40 -8.82 14.75
N LEU A 64 17.35 -9.57 15.08
CA LEU A 64 16.54 -10.25 14.07
C LEU A 64 15.81 -9.26 13.16
N MET A 65 15.16 -8.24 13.72
CA MET A 65 14.50 -7.20 12.93
C MET A 65 15.48 -6.47 12.01
N GLU A 66 16.68 -6.15 12.50
CA GLU A 66 17.72 -5.53 11.70
C GLU A 66 18.16 -6.42 10.54
N PHE A 67 18.36 -7.71 10.79
CA PHE A 67 18.66 -8.67 9.74
C PHE A 67 17.55 -8.71 8.67
N LEU A 68 16.29 -8.86 9.09
CA LEU A 68 15.15 -8.97 8.18
C LEU A 68 14.88 -7.69 7.37
N ALA A 69 15.16 -6.51 7.93
CA ALA A 69 14.78 -5.24 7.31
C ALA A 69 15.92 -4.50 6.60
N LYS A 70 17.18 -4.74 6.98
CA LYS A 70 18.34 -4.00 6.44
C LYS A 70 19.27 -4.85 5.57
N ASN A 71 19.15 -6.17 5.61
CA ASN A 71 19.91 -7.06 4.76
C ASN A 71 19.15 -7.30 3.44
N GLU A 72 19.83 -7.17 2.30
CA GLU A 72 19.22 -7.39 0.98
C GLU A 72 18.75 -8.84 0.80
N THR A 73 19.48 -9.82 1.32
CA THR A 73 19.17 -11.24 1.10
C THR A 73 17.77 -11.64 1.58
N PRO A 74 17.38 -11.44 2.86
CA PRO A 74 16.03 -11.77 3.32
C PRO A 74 14.97 -10.86 2.68
N VAL A 75 15.27 -9.58 2.42
CA VAL A 75 14.31 -8.66 1.79
C VAL A 75 13.99 -9.08 0.35
N LEU A 76 15.00 -9.42 -0.43
CA LEU A 76 14.84 -9.89 -1.81
C LEU A 76 14.19 -11.27 -1.87
N TYR A 77 14.48 -12.14 -0.90
CA TYR A 77 13.78 -13.42 -0.75
C TYR A 77 12.28 -13.22 -0.56
N GLU A 78 11.88 -12.37 0.39
CA GLU A 78 10.46 -12.06 0.63
C GLU A 78 9.79 -11.40 -0.58
N PHE A 79 10.52 -10.54 -1.30
CA PHE A 79 9.98 -9.96 -2.51
C PHE A 79 9.73 -11.02 -3.59
N LYS A 80 10.68 -11.93 -3.80
CA LYS A 80 10.57 -12.99 -4.79
C LYS A 80 9.48 -14.00 -4.47
N GLU A 81 9.40 -14.46 -3.23
CA GLU A 81 8.51 -15.55 -2.84
C GLU A 81 7.10 -15.06 -2.48
N ASN A 82 6.98 -13.86 -1.90
CA ASN A 82 5.72 -13.36 -1.34
C ASN A 82 5.24 -12.04 -1.96
N ALA A 83 5.91 -11.56 -3.02
CA ALA A 83 5.62 -10.28 -3.67
C ALA A 83 5.65 -9.08 -2.69
N ALA A 84 6.40 -9.20 -1.59
CA ALA A 84 6.58 -8.14 -0.60
C ALA A 84 7.53 -7.07 -1.17
N PHE A 85 6.96 -6.06 -1.84
CA PHE A 85 7.76 -5.02 -2.50
C PHE A 85 8.70 -4.33 -1.49
N PRO A 86 10.02 -4.29 -1.74
CA PRO A 86 10.98 -3.83 -0.74
C PRO A 86 10.84 -2.34 -0.40
N GLY A 87 10.86 -2.02 0.90
CA GLY A 87 11.11 -0.65 1.38
C GLY A 87 12.60 -0.28 1.42
N LEU A 88 13.50 -1.25 1.25
CA LEU A 88 14.94 -1.06 1.30
C LEU A 88 15.47 -0.62 -0.07
N VAL A 89 15.63 0.69 -0.28
CA VAL A 89 15.92 1.30 -1.60
C VAL A 89 17.11 0.69 -2.33
N LYS A 90 18.18 0.31 -1.62
CA LYS A 90 19.37 -0.31 -2.24
C LYS A 90 19.09 -1.63 -2.98
N THR A 91 17.96 -2.29 -2.69
CA THR A 91 17.54 -3.48 -3.45
C THR A 91 17.10 -3.17 -4.88
N TYR A 92 16.78 -1.92 -5.20
CA TYR A 92 16.24 -1.54 -6.51
C TYR A 92 17.28 -1.60 -7.64
N ASP A 93 18.55 -1.76 -7.30
CA ASP A 93 19.64 -1.94 -8.27
C ASP A 93 19.76 -3.41 -8.74
N GLU A 94 19.03 -4.34 -8.11
CA GLU A 94 19.04 -5.74 -8.49
C GLU A 94 18.38 -5.97 -9.87
N PRO A 95 18.92 -6.87 -10.72
CA PRO A 95 18.41 -7.12 -12.06
C PRO A 95 16.92 -7.49 -12.11
N MET A 96 16.40 -8.12 -11.05
CA MET A 96 14.99 -8.55 -10.99
C MET A 96 13.97 -7.41 -11.11
N PHE A 97 14.37 -6.16 -10.83
CA PHE A 97 13.51 -4.99 -10.99
C PHE A 97 13.27 -4.62 -12.46
N ASP A 98 14.18 -5.02 -13.37
CA ASP A 98 14.08 -4.76 -14.81
C ASP A 98 13.58 -5.96 -15.62
N GLU A 99 13.25 -7.06 -14.94
CA GLU A 99 12.65 -8.24 -15.57
C GLU A 99 11.20 -7.96 -16.01
N PRO A 100 10.80 -8.45 -17.19
CA PRO A 100 9.41 -8.41 -17.61
C PRO A 100 8.55 -9.29 -16.69
N MET A 101 7.36 -8.82 -16.34
CA MET A 101 6.38 -9.59 -15.58
C MET A 101 5.30 -10.17 -16.51
N PRO A 102 5.31 -11.48 -16.83
CA PRO A 102 4.35 -12.07 -17.77
C PRO A 102 2.89 -11.87 -17.37
N PHE A 103 2.59 -11.93 -16.07
CA PHE A 103 1.24 -11.70 -15.56
C PHE A 103 0.70 -10.31 -15.93
N LEU A 104 1.60 -9.31 -15.97
CA LEU A 104 1.31 -7.92 -16.34
C LEU A 104 1.65 -7.64 -17.82
N GLY A 105 1.44 -8.62 -18.70
CA GLY A 105 1.65 -8.43 -20.14
C GLY A 105 3.12 -8.29 -20.56
N GLY A 106 4.07 -8.64 -19.69
CA GLY A 106 5.51 -8.50 -19.96
C GLY A 106 6.09 -7.13 -19.62
N GLU A 107 5.32 -6.25 -18.96
CA GLU A 107 5.82 -4.95 -18.51
C GLU A 107 6.89 -5.08 -17.43
N LYS A 108 7.81 -4.12 -17.38
CA LYS A 108 8.83 -3.98 -16.32
C LYS A 108 8.25 -3.23 -15.11
N ALA A 109 7.15 -3.76 -14.56
CA ALA A 109 6.36 -3.05 -13.56
C ALA A 109 7.14 -2.80 -12.25
N ARG A 110 8.09 -3.68 -11.88
CA ARG A 110 8.91 -3.50 -10.67
C ARG A 110 9.77 -2.24 -10.72
N ARG A 111 10.37 -1.91 -11.87
CA ARG A 111 11.12 -0.67 -12.10
C ARG A 111 10.22 0.57 -12.01
N GLN A 112 9.01 0.48 -12.55
CA GLN A 112 8.00 1.53 -12.39
C GLN A 112 7.66 1.75 -10.90
N TRP A 113 7.38 0.67 -10.15
CA TRP A 113 7.05 0.77 -8.73
C TRP A 113 8.21 1.29 -7.88
N ALA A 114 9.46 0.97 -8.23
CA ALA A 114 10.64 1.56 -7.57
C ALA A 114 10.69 3.08 -7.77
N THR A 115 10.41 3.54 -8.99
CA THR A 115 10.30 4.97 -9.30
C THR A 115 9.18 5.63 -8.50
N ILE A 116 8.01 5.00 -8.44
CA ILE A 116 6.88 5.48 -7.62
C ILE A 116 7.33 5.59 -6.16
N ALA A 117 7.89 4.53 -5.58
CA ALA A 117 8.29 4.47 -4.18
C ALA A 117 9.27 5.60 -3.79
N GLN A 118 10.20 5.94 -4.69
CA GLN A 118 11.16 7.04 -4.48
C GLN A 118 10.54 8.44 -4.54
N ASN A 119 9.35 8.59 -5.13
CA ASN A 119 8.68 9.88 -5.32
C ASN A 119 7.44 10.06 -4.42
N ILE A 120 7.10 9.07 -3.59
CA ILE A 120 6.02 9.20 -2.60
C ILE A 120 6.40 10.29 -1.59
N LYS A 121 5.51 11.28 -1.42
CA LYS A 121 5.65 12.29 -0.38
C LYS A 121 5.22 11.69 0.96
N PRO A 122 6.09 11.69 2.00
CA PRO A 122 5.71 11.17 3.31
C PRO A 122 4.57 11.98 3.92
N ILE A 123 3.62 11.28 4.55
CA ILE A 123 2.57 11.88 5.36
C ILE A 123 2.95 11.70 6.82
N THR A 124 2.85 12.77 7.61
CA THR A 124 3.08 12.69 9.07
C THR A 124 1.81 12.20 9.75
N PRO A 125 1.83 11.05 10.44
CA PRO A 125 0.67 10.59 11.18
C PRO A 125 0.29 11.58 12.29
N TYR A 126 -1.00 11.79 12.48
CA TYR A 126 -1.53 12.62 13.55
C TYR A 126 -2.25 11.76 14.60
N LYS A 127 -2.19 12.17 15.87
CA LYS A 127 -2.77 11.42 17.00
C LYS A 127 -4.27 11.11 16.82
N ALA A 128 -4.97 11.93 16.02
CA ALA A 128 -6.39 11.80 15.75
C ALA A 128 -6.74 11.16 14.39
N ASP A 129 -5.77 10.60 13.65
CA ASP A 129 -6.02 10.03 12.31
C ASP A 129 -7.10 8.94 12.34
N ASN A 130 -7.16 8.15 13.41
CA ASN A 130 -8.21 7.14 13.58
C ASN A 130 -9.61 7.75 13.67
N ILE A 131 -9.75 8.95 14.26
CA ILE A 131 -11.02 9.68 14.30
C ILE A 131 -11.40 10.14 12.90
N ALA A 132 -10.46 10.74 12.18
CA ALA A 132 -10.68 11.20 10.81
C ALA A 132 -11.06 10.03 9.89
N ARG A 133 -10.31 8.93 9.95
CA ARG A 133 -10.58 7.71 9.19
C ARG A 133 -11.97 7.16 9.46
N ALA A 134 -12.37 7.03 10.73
CA ALA A 134 -13.69 6.52 11.08
C ALA A 134 -14.81 7.43 10.53
N VAL A 135 -14.69 8.75 10.71
CA VAL A 135 -15.69 9.69 10.19
C VAL A 135 -15.81 9.62 8.67
N ILE A 136 -14.68 9.57 7.95
CA ILE A 136 -14.68 9.50 6.49
C ILE A 136 -15.27 8.17 6.00
N LEU A 137 -14.78 7.04 6.51
CA LEU A 137 -15.15 5.73 5.98
C LEU A 137 -16.52 5.24 6.44
N GLU A 138 -16.94 5.58 7.66
CA GLU A 138 -18.16 5.04 8.26
C GLU A 138 -19.35 6.00 8.16
N GLN A 139 -19.14 7.26 7.75
CA GLN A 139 -20.22 8.26 7.66
C GLN A 139 -20.22 9.01 6.34
N ALA A 140 -19.11 9.69 6.01
CA ALA A 140 -19.09 10.55 4.81
C ALA A 140 -19.20 9.73 3.52
N LEU A 141 -18.43 8.65 3.41
CA LEU A 141 -18.41 7.82 2.21
C LEU A 141 -19.75 7.10 1.96
N PRO A 142 -20.39 6.42 2.94
CA PRO A 142 -21.72 5.85 2.75
C PRO A 142 -22.77 6.91 2.39
N ALA A 143 -22.76 8.08 3.05
CA ALA A 143 -23.71 9.15 2.74
C ALA A 143 -23.63 9.61 1.27
N VAL A 144 -22.44 9.62 0.68
CA VAL A 144 -22.26 9.95 -0.75
C VAL A 144 -22.67 8.78 -1.64
N VAL A 145 -22.12 7.58 -1.37
CA VAL A 145 -22.21 6.44 -2.30
C VAL A 145 -23.57 5.75 -2.25
N GLU A 146 -24.17 5.66 -1.06
CA GLU A 146 -25.42 4.93 -0.83
C GLU A 146 -26.62 5.89 -0.80
N ASP A 147 -26.47 7.05 -0.16
CA ASP A 147 -27.58 8.00 0.04
C ASP A 147 -27.59 9.16 -0.99
N GLY A 148 -26.56 9.26 -1.84
CA GLY A 148 -26.49 10.29 -2.90
C GLY A 148 -26.25 11.71 -2.40
N LYS A 149 -25.71 11.88 -1.19
CA LYS A 149 -25.34 13.20 -0.65
C LYS A 149 -24.26 13.85 -1.51
N ASP A 150 -24.35 15.18 -1.65
CA ASP A 150 -23.30 15.97 -2.31
C ASP A 150 -21.94 15.81 -1.61
N VAL A 151 -20.87 15.68 -2.41
CA VAL A 151 -19.51 15.42 -1.92
C VAL A 151 -19.01 16.57 -1.05
N GLU A 152 -19.20 17.81 -1.48
CA GLU A 152 -18.73 18.98 -0.74
C GLU A 152 -19.51 19.17 0.56
N GLU A 153 -20.81 18.87 0.57
CA GLU A 153 -21.60 18.81 1.80
C GLU A 153 -21.11 17.72 2.76
N ALA A 154 -20.90 16.50 2.27
CA ALA A 154 -20.41 15.38 3.09
C ALA A 154 -19.04 15.69 3.70
N LEU A 155 -18.12 16.29 2.93
CA LEU A 155 -16.79 16.68 3.40
C LEU A 155 -16.86 17.81 4.45
N ARG A 156 -17.70 18.83 4.24
CA ARG A 156 -17.89 19.91 5.24
C ARG A 156 -18.44 19.38 6.56
N ASP A 157 -19.37 18.43 6.51
CA ASP A 157 -19.93 17.83 7.72
C ASP A 157 -18.93 16.90 8.43
N ALA A 158 -18.17 16.12 7.64
CA ALA A 158 -17.06 15.33 8.16
C ALA A 158 -16.03 16.21 8.87
N GLU A 159 -15.63 17.33 8.27
CA GLU A 159 -14.68 18.28 8.86
C GLU A 159 -15.17 18.83 10.20
N LYS A 160 -16.44 19.29 10.27
CA LYS A 160 -17.05 19.76 11.52
C LYS A 160 -17.03 18.67 12.58
N LEU A 161 -17.39 17.44 12.21
CA LEU A 161 -17.44 16.31 13.14
C LEU A 161 -16.05 15.91 13.65
N ILE A 162 -15.06 15.86 12.77
CA ILE A 162 -13.66 15.58 13.12
C ILE A 162 -13.15 16.64 14.08
N LYS A 163 -13.31 17.93 13.75
CA LYS A 163 -12.94 19.06 14.63
C LYS A 163 -13.61 18.95 16.00
N ARG A 164 -14.89 18.58 16.06
CA ARG A 164 -15.62 18.38 17.32
C ARG A 164 -15.04 17.24 18.15
N ARG A 165 -14.82 16.07 17.55
CA ARG A 165 -14.31 14.86 18.24
C ARG A 165 -12.86 15.04 18.70
N MET A 166 -12.08 15.85 17.99
CA MET A 166 -10.70 16.16 18.35
C MET A 166 -10.55 17.08 19.57
N ARG A 167 -11.59 17.83 19.99
CA ARG A 167 -11.51 18.73 21.17
C ARG A 167 -11.24 18.01 22.49
N ASN A 168 -11.48 16.70 22.53
CA ASN A 168 -11.35 15.87 23.72
C ASN A 168 -10.06 15.03 23.71
N LEU A 169 -9.11 15.31 22.82
CA LEU A 169 -7.81 14.62 22.65
C LEU A 169 -6.62 15.48 23.09
#